data_AF-A0A359JJI6-F1
#
_entry.id   AF-A0A359JJI6-F1
#
_cell.length_a   1.000
_cell.length_b   1.000
_cell.length_c   1.000
_cell.angle_alpha   90.00
_cell.angle_beta   90.00
_cell.angle_gamma   90.00
#
_symmetry.space_group_name_H-M   'P 1'
#
loop_
_entity.id
_entity.type
_entity.pdbx_description
1 polymer ?
#
loop_
_entity_poly.entity_id
_entity_poly.type
_entity_poly.pdbx_seq_one_letter_code
_entity_poly.pdbx_strand_id
1 'polypeptide(L)'
;MATEQGICKNCGSLLMVDSRDELCECVFCDCVFPSAEAIAIFNNPDGVEFPNLPQPKRDSKAARHVVTPVFENVVEKAVKVDQAQNKETRKVEKLFEISPDDIKAPKKVKRVVYITTAVCLLLVLGISIPLSIVRHKHKANISDNIQLCVTAAKISVDTESDDGYAAGYKLFGQENNNLALVSTDDVTEEQVVEAYKSFCAIRGEEYGYSADEARYYKGVVLTVYAPNGKFKMAGVKDASADKIEFTAPETETSEDAAASSSAPETSASESSK
;
A
#
# COMPACT_ATOMS: atom_id res chain seq x y z
N MET A 1 11.00 -17.12 -30.78
CA MET A 1 12.12 -16.94 -29.84
C MET A 1 11.68 -17.63 -28.57
N ALA A 2 12.44 -18.59 -28.06
CA ALA A 2 12.09 -19.30 -26.83
C ALA A 2 13.03 -18.81 -25.74
N THR A 3 12.55 -17.82 -24.98
CA THR A 3 13.21 -17.32 -23.78
C THR A 3 12.92 -18.27 -22.63
N GLU A 4 13.96 -18.77 -21.99
CA GLU A 4 13.87 -19.67 -20.83
C GLU A 4 14.37 -18.96 -19.57
N GLN A 5 13.99 -19.47 -18.40
CA GLN A 5 14.48 -18.96 -17.12
C GLN A 5 15.78 -19.68 -16.75
N GLY A 6 16.75 -18.91 -16.26
CA GLY A 6 18.06 -19.41 -15.83
C GLY A 6 18.52 -18.73 -14.54
N ILE A 7 19.51 -19.29 -13.86
CA ILE A 7 20.11 -18.69 -12.65
C ILE A 7 21.59 -18.39 -12.91
N CYS A 8 22.06 -17.23 -12.43
CA CYS A 8 23.46 -16.86 -12.51
C CYS A 8 24.31 -17.75 -11.60
N LYS A 9 25.33 -18.42 -12.16
CA LYS A 9 26.26 -19.24 -11.38
C LYS A 9 27.12 -18.47 -10.37
N ASN A 10 27.29 -17.16 -10.55
CA ASN A 10 28.14 -16.36 -9.66
C ASN A 10 27.36 -15.78 -8.47
N CYS A 11 26.18 -15.20 -8.72
CA CYS A 11 25.42 -14.46 -7.70
C CYS A 11 24.00 -14.99 -7.41
N GLY A 12 23.56 -16.05 -8.09
CA GLY A 12 22.24 -16.65 -7.86
C GLY A 12 21.06 -15.82 -8.35
N SER A 13 21.29 -14.71 -9.07
CA SER A 13 20.21 -13.91 -9.63
C SER A 13 19.48 -14.66 -10.75
N LEU A 14 18.15 -14.53 -10.78
CA LEU A 14 17.31 -15.02 -11.89
C LEU A 14 17.59 -14.22 -13.17
N LEU A 15 17.73 -14.91 -14.30
CA LEU A 15 18.00 -14.37 -15.63
C LEU A 15 16.98 -14.94 -16.63
N MET A 16 16.69 -14.17 -17.68
CA MET A 16 15.95 -14.65 -18.85
C MET A 16 16.97 -14.94 -19.95
N VAL A 17 17.11 -16.19 -20.38
CA VAL A 17 18.15 -16.65 -21.30
C VAL A 17 17.52 -16.95 -22.66
N ASP A 18 18.16 -16.55 -23.76
CA ASP A 18 17.76 -17.01 -25.10
C ASP A 18 18.39 -18.38 -25.36
N SER A 19 17.56 -19.40 -25.59
CA SER A 19 17.99 -20.78 -25.88
C SER A 19 18.86 -20.90 -27.15
N ARG A 20 18.89 -19.87 -28.00
CA ARG A 20 19.71 -19.85 -29.22
C ARG A 20 21.13 -19.37 -29.01
N ASP A 21 21.38 -18.61 -27.95
CA ASP A 21 22.70 -18.05 -27.68
C ASP A 21 23.51 -19.03 -26.83
N GLU A 22 24.75 -19.31 -27.26
CA GLU A 22 25.66 -20.19 -26.53
C GLU A 22 26.05 -19.62 -25.15
N LEU A 23 26.01 -18.30 -25.00
CA LEU A 23 26.42 -17.56 -23.82
C LEU A 23 25.31 -16.64 -23.33
N CYS A 24 25.19 -16.53 -22.00
CA CYS A 24 24.33 -15.59 -21.32
C CYS A 24 25.15 -14.68 -20.40
N GLU A 25 24.62 -13.48 -20.14
CA GLU A 25 25.27 -12.46 -19.32
C GLU A 25 24.36 -12.06 -18.16
N CYS A 26 24.90 -12.10 -16.94
CA CYS A 26 24.19 -11.64 -15.77
C CYS A 26 24.24 -10.11 -15.65
N VAL A 27 23.08 -9.45 -15.64
CA VAL A 27 22.97 -7.98 -15.54
C VAL A 27 23.44 -7.45 -14.17
N PHE A 28 23.46 -8.28 -13.14
CA PHE A 28 23.78 -7.85 -11.77
C PHE A 28 25.26 -7.91 -11.43
N CYS A 29 25.97 -8.92 -11.94
CA CYS A 29 27.39 -9.14 -11.62
C CYS A 29 28.29 -9.20 -12.85
N ASP A 30 27.77 -8.95 -14.06
CA ASP A 30 28.48 -9.00 -15.34
C ASP A 30 29.17 -10.36 -15.63
N CYS A 31 28.72 -11.44 -14.99
CA CYS A 31 29.24 -12.78 -15.22
C CYS A 31 28.73 -13.32 -16.56
N VAL A 32 29.65 -13.71 -17.45
CA VAL A 32 29.36 -14.33 -18.75
C VAL A 32 29.64 -15.83 -18.67
N PHE A 33 28.65 -16.65 -19.01
CA PHE A 33 28.75 -18.10 -18.91
C PHE A 33 27.74 -18.80 -19.84
N PRO A 34 27.89 -20.10 -20.11
CA PRO A 34 27.01 -20.82 -21.03
C PRO A 34 25.54 -20.79 -20.63
N SER A 35 24.67 -20.51 -21.60
CA SER A 35 23.21 -20.46 -21.41
C SER A 35 22.64 -21.77 -20.85
N ALA A 36 23.15 -22.91 -21.31
CA ALA A 36 22.75 -24.23 -20.84
C ALA A 36 23.06 -24.45 -19.34
N GLU A 37 24.15 -23.85 -18.83
CA GLU A 37 24.52 -23.93 -17.41
C GLU A 37 23.53 -23.13 -16.56
N ALA A 38 23.06 -21.96 -17.04
CA ALA A 38 22.06 -21.16 -16.35
C ALA A 38 20.72 -21.90 -16.20
N ILE A 39 20.28 -22.56 -17.27
CA ILE A 39 19.03 -23.33 -17.32
C ILE A 39 19.16 -24.58 -16.42
N ALA A 40 20.32 -25.24 -16.41
CA ALA A 40 20.57 -26.39 -15.55
C ALA A 40 20.49 -26.01 -14.05
N ILE A 41 21.08 -24.88 -13.65
CA ILE A 41 21.00 -24.38 -12.26
C ILE A 41 19.56 -24.03 -11.88
N PHE A 42 18.78 -23.48 -12.81
CA PHE A 42 17.36 -23.19 -12.55
C PHE A 42 16.53 -24.45 -12.29
N ASN A 43 16.78 -25.54 -13.04
CA ASN A 43 16.06 -26.79 -12.87
C ASN A 43 16.48 -27.59 -11.62
N ASN A 44 17.70 -27.35 -11.10
CA ASN A 44 18.19 -27.99 -9.89
C ASN A 44 19.07 -27.01 -9.08
N PRO A 45 18.45 -26.10 -8.30
CA PRO A 45 19.19 -25.09 -7.54
C PRO A 45 19.90 -25.67 -6.30
N ASP A 46 19.50 -26.86 -5.85
CA ASP A 46 20.03 -27.48 -4.64
C ASP A 46 21.49 -27.91 -4.83
N GLY A 47 22.37 -27.42 -3.94
CA GLY A 47 23.80 -27.79 -3.94
C GLY A 47 24.70 -26.95 -4.86
N VAL A 48 24.18 -25.88 -5.47
CA VAL A 48 24.98 -24.92 -6.24
C VAL A 48 25.51 -23.82 -5.30
N GLU A 49 26.83 -23.72 -5.17
CA GLU A 49 27.45 -22.62 -4.43
C GLU A 49 27.63 -21.38 -5.33
N PHE A 50 27.24 -20.21 -4.81
CA PHE A 50 27.35 -18.93 -5.51
C PHE A 50 28.54 -18.14 -4.96
N PRO A 51 29.70 -18.13 -5.65
CA PRO A 51 30.95 -17.62 -5.09
C PRO A 51 31.01 -16.08 -4.98
N ASN A 52 30.09 -15.35 -5.63
CA ASN A 52 29.95 -13.89 -5.56
C ASN A 52 31.27 -13.13 -5.81
N LEU A 53 32.09 -13.63 -6.74
CA LEU A 53 33.38 -13.01 -7.05
C LEU A 53 33.19 -11.78 -7.95
N PRO A 54 33.97 -10.70 -7.72
CA PRO A 54 33.93 -9.51 -8.57
C PRO A 54 34.38 -9.87 -9.99
N GLN A 55 33.51 -9.62 -10.97
CA GLN A 55 33.81 -9.87 -12.37
C GLN A 55 34.56 -8.67 -12.98
N PRO A 56 35.44 -8.90 -13.97
CA PRO A 56 36.13 -7.81 -14.65
C PRO A 56 35.14 -6.90 -15.38
N LYS A 57 35.25 -5.58 -15.16
CA LYS A 57 34.46 -4.59 -15.91
C LYS A 57 34.83 -4.66 -17.39
N ARG A 58 33.85 -4.97 -18.23
CA ARG A 58 34.07 -5.14 -19.67
C ARG A 58 33.97 -3.81 -20.41
N ASP A 59 34.73 -3.68 -21.49
CA ASP A 59 34.68 -2.51 -22.37
C ASP A 59 33.29 -2.38 -23.01
N SER A 60 32.74 -1.17 -22.96
CA SER A 60 31.40 -0.79 -23.44
C SER A 60 31.13 -0.98 -24.94
N LYS A 61 32.12 -1.47 -25.69
CA LYS A 61 32.04 -1.71 -27.14
C LYS A 61 31.75 -3.16 -27.52
N ALA A 62 31.83 -4.09 -26.59
CA ALA A 62 31.58 -5.49 -26.87
C ALA A 62 30.09 -5.80 -26.79
N ALA A 63 29.53 -6.49 -27.79
CA ALA A 63 28.11 -6.86 -27.83
C ALA A 63 27.73 -7.60 -26.54
N ARG A 64 26.71 -7.09 -25.84
CA ARG A 64 26.13 -7.77 -24.67
C ARG A 64 25.39 -9.01 -25.14
N HIS A 65 25.49 -10.10 -24.39
CA HIS A 65 24.67 -11.29 -24.63
C HIS A 65 23.30 -11.00 -24.00
N VAL A 66 22.56 -10.12 -24.68
CA VAL A 66 21.33 -9.54 -24.13
C VAL A 66 20.25 -10.60 -24.10
N VAL A 67 19.93 -11.02 -22.88
CA VAL A 67 18.58 -11.33 -22.39
C VAL A 67 17.54 -10.56 -23.21
N THR A 68 16.89 -11.23 -24.17
CA THR A 68 15.94 -10.65 -25.14
C THR A 68 15.30 -9.37 -24.62
N PRO A 69 15.59 -8.19 -25.20
CA PRO A 69 14.91 -6.98 -24.77
C PRO A 69 13.42 -7.20 -25.01
N VAL A 70 12.59 -7.04 -23.97
CA VAL A 70 11.12 -7.23 -24.00
C VAL A 70 10.45 -6.28 -25.00
N PHE A 71 11.21 -5.35 -25.57
CA PHE A 71 10.79 -4.50 -26.67
C PHE A 71 11.70 -4.77 -27.87
N GLU A 72 11.09 -5.21 -28.98
CA GLU A 72 11.69 -5.09 -30.31
C GLU A 72 12.31 -3.69 -30.44
N ASN A 73 13.51 -3.60 -31.00
CA ASN A 73 14.29 -2.37 -31.18
C ASN A 73 13.52 -1.23 -31.89
N VAL A 74 12.58 -0.58 -31.19
CA VAL A 74 12.01 0.72 -31.57
C VAL A 74 13.12 1.77 -31.51
N VAL A 75 14.11 1.57 -30.63
CA VAL A 75 15.26 2.46 -30.50
C VAL A 75 16.17 2.40 -31.73
N GLU A 76 16.45 1.23 -32.33
CA GLU A 76 17.31 1.21 -33.54
C GLU A 76 16.58 1.73 -34.79
N LYS A 77 15.27 1.52 -34.90
CA LYS A 77 14.47 2.15 -35.96
C LYS A 77 14.36 3.65 -35.75
N ALA A 78 14.16 4.12 -34.51
CA ALA A 78 14.16 5.55 -34.19
C ALA A 78 15.52 6.19 -34.41
N VAL A 79 16.63 5.52 -34.04
CA VAL A 79 18.00 5.99 -34.25
C VAL A 79 18.36 6.00 -35.73
N LYS A 80 17.90 5.04 -36.54
CA LYS A 80 18.09 5.08 -38.00
C LYS A 80 17.26 6.16 -38.68
N VAL A 81 16.05 6.46 -38.17
CA VAL A 81 15.23 7.58 -38.63
C VAL A 81 15.86 8.92 -38.22
N ASP A 82 16.38 9.05 -37.00
CA ASP A 82 17.11 10.23 -36.52
C ASP A 82 18.45 10.42 -37.25
N GLN A 83 19.17 9.34 -37.58
CA GLN A 83 20.43 9.41 -38.33
C GLN A 83 20.20 9.69 -39.82
N ALA A 84 19.08 9.24 -40.39
CA ALA A 84 18.67 9.60 -41.74
C ALA A 84 18.21 11.06 -41.82
N GLN A 85 17.49 11.56 -40.82
CA GLN A 85 17.12 12.97 -40.70
C GLN A 85 18.33 13.87 -40.39
N ASN A 86 19.31 13.41 -39.60
CA ASN A 86 20.54 14.18 -39.31
C ASN A 86 21.57 14.20 -40.44
N LYS A 87 21.47 13.32 -41.45
CA LYS A 87 22.39 13.35 -42.60
C LYS A 87 22.02 14.43 -43.62
N GLU A 88 20.79 14.92 -43.61
CA GLU A 88 20.36 16.04 -44.46
C GLU A 88 20.52 17.42 -43.79
N THR A 89 20.58 17.49 -42.45
CA THR A 89 20.96 18.71 -41.71
C THR A 89 22.47 18.86 -41.61
N ARG A 90 23.05 19.18 -42.76
CA ARG A 90 24.42 19.66 -42.92
C ARG A 90 24.66 20.89 -42.00
N LYS A 91 25.53 20.70 -40.99
CA LYS A 91 26.21 21.73 -40.18
C LYS A 91 25.32 22.84 -39.60
N VAL A 92 24.71 22.58 -38.44
CA VAL A 92 24.45 23.63 -37.47
C VAL A 92 25.39 23.36 -36.29
N GLU A 93 26.29 24.32 -36.05
CA GLU A 93 27.17 24.32 -34.88
C GLU A 93 26.33 24.10 -33.61
N LYS A 94 26.83 23.29 -32.68
CA LYS A 94 26.23 23.13 -31.34
C LYS A 94 26.25 24.48 -30.62
N LEU A 95 25.22 25.31 -30.82
CA LEU A 95 25.16 26.64 -30.23
C LEU A 95 24.51 26.65 -28.83
N PHE A 96 23.94 25.55 -28.34
CA PHE A 96 23.20 25.57 -27.07
C PHE A 96 23.34 24.26 -26.27
N GLU A 97 24.52 24.00 -25.70
CA GLU A 97 24.57 23.34 -24.39
C GLU A 97 24.19 24.41 -23.36
N ILE A 98 22.89 24.70 -23.21
CA ILE A 98 22.40 25.50 -22.09
C ILE A 98 22.49 24.58 -20.87
N SER A 99 23.53 24.75 -20.07
CA SER A 99 23.62 24.12 -18.76
C SER A 99 22.37 24.54 -17.94
N PRO A 100 21.70 23.63 -17.21
CA PRO A 100 20.53 23.96 -16.38
C PRO A 100 20.77 25.14 -15.42
N ASP A 101 22.03 25.39 -15.04
CA ASP A 101 22.44 26.47 -14.14
C ASP A 101 22.46 27.88 -14.77
N ASP A 102 22.45 27.98 -16.11
CA ASP A 102 22.49 29.26 -16.82
C ASP A 102 21.11 29.92 -17.01
N ILE A 103 20.01 29.17 -16.78
CA ILE A 103 18.66 29.73 -16.80
C ILE A 103 18.35 30.37 -15.44
N LYS A 104 19.01 31.50 -15.14
CA LYS A 104 18.66 32.32 -13.96
C LYS A 104 17.35 33.05 -14.20
N ALA A 105 16.26 32.53 -13.63
CA ALA A 105 14.96 33.20 -13.68
C ALA A 105 15.07 34.64 -13.12
N PRO A 106 14.55 35.66 -13.83
CA PRO A 106 14.66 37.05 -13.42
C PRO A 106 13.97 37.28 -12.06
N LYS A 107 14.57 38.11 -11.20
CA LYS A 107 14.11 38.35 -9.81
C LYS A 107 12.63 38.75 -9.71
N LYS A 108 12.09 39.44 -10.73
CA LYS A 108 10.68 39.82 -10.82
C LYS A 108 9.76 38.60 -10.94
N VAL A 109 10.11 37.64 -11.81
CA VAL A 109 9.35 36.39 -12.01
C VAL A 109 9.39 35.53 -10.75
N LYS A 110 10.56 35.39 -10.11
CA LYS A 110 10.66 34.67 -8.83
C LYS A 110 9.71 35.25 -7.77
N ARG A 111 9.67 36.59 -7.64
CA ARG A 111 8.78 37.25 -6.68
C ARG A 111 7.31 37.00 -6.99
N VAL A 112 6.91 37.09 -8.25
CA VAL A 112 5.52 36.80 -8.67
C VAL A 112 5.17 35.36 -8.33
N VAL A 113 6.02 34.39 -8.67
CA VAL A 113 5.81 32.97 -8.35
C VAL A 113 5.63 32.76 -6.84
N TYR A 114 6.51 33.32 -6.00
CA TYR A 114 6.36 33.19 -4.55
C TYR A 114 5.06 33.79 -4.02
N ILE A 115 4.66 34.98 -4.51
CA ILE A 115 3.40 35.61 -4.11
C ILE A 115 2.21 34.76 -4.55
N THR A 116 2.19 34.29 -5.80
CA THR A 116 1.12 33.45 -6.32
C THR A 116 1.01 32.14 -5.53
N THR A 117 2.13 31.47 -5.26
CA THR A 117 2.14 30.25 -4.44
C THR A 117 1.64 30.52 -3.02
N ALA A 118 2.05 31.63 -2.39
CA ALA A 118 1.56 32.01 -1.06
C ALA A 118 0.05 32.27 -1.04
N VAL A 119 -0.49 32.96 -2.06
CA VAL A 119 -1.93 33.20 -2.19
C VAL A 119 -2.70 31.89 -2.38
N CYS A 120 -2.21 30.97 -3.21
CA CYS A 120 -2.81 29.64 -3.38
C CYS A 120 -2.80 28.85 -2.07
N LEU A 121 -1.70 28.87 -1.31
CA LEU A 121 -1.63 28.21 -0.01
C LEU A 121 -2.62 28.80 1.00
N LEU A 122 -2.75 30.13 1.06
CA LEU A 122 -3.71 30.80 1.93
C LEU A 122 -5.16 30.45 1.56
N LEU A 123 -5.48 30.34 0.27
CA LEU A 123 -6.80 29.90 -0.19
C LEU A 123 -7.09 28.46 0.24
N VAL A 124 -6.13 27.55 0.05
CA VAL A 124 -6.30 26.14 0.46
C VAL A 124 -6.50 26.04 1.97
N LEU A 125 -5.69 26.76 2.77
CA LEU A 125 -5.84 26.78 4.23
C LEU A 125 -7.15 27.42 4.68
N GLY A 126 -7.57 28.51 4.02
CA GLY A 126 -8.81 29.21 4.33
C GLY A 126 -10.06 28.35 4.13
N ILE A 127 -10.01 27.34 3.24
CA ILE A 127 -11.11 26.40 3.01
C ILE A 127 -10.94 25.13 3.86
N SER A 128 -9.72 24.60 3.98
CA SER A 128 -9.48 23.31 4.65
C SER A 128 -9.63 23.37 6.17
N ILE A 129 -9.20 24.46 6.81
CA ILE A 129 -9.28 24.64 8.27
C ILE A 129 -10.74 24.66 8.76
N PRO A 130 -11.66 25.49 8.24
CA PRO A 130 -13.03 25.51 8.72
C PRO A 130 -13.75 24.17 8.47
N LEU A 131 -13.50 23.53 7.31
CA LEU A 131 -14.03 22.19 7.03
C LEU A 131 -13.53 21.16 8.05
N SER A 132 -12.24 21.22 8.41
CA SER A 132 -11.66 20.34 9.43
C SER A 132 -12.29 20.56 10.80
N ILE A 133 -12.46 21.82 11.23
CA ILE A 133 -13.07 22.15 12.53
C ILE A 133 -14.51 21.65 12.60
N VAL A 134 -15.31 21.91 11.56
CA VAL A 134 -16.70 21.43 11.49
C VAL A 134 -16.76 19.90 11.54
N ARG A 135 -15.88 19.23 10.80
CA ARG A 135 -15.79 17.76 10.80
C ARG A 135 -15.40 17.21 12.17
N HIS A 136 -14.44 17.82 12.86
CA HIS A 136 -14.05 17.42 14.21
C HIS A 136 -15.18 17.64 15.22
N LYS A 137 -15.93 18.74 15.09
CA LYS A 137 -17.11 19.00 15.93
C LYS A 137 -18.18 17.93 15.73
N HIS A 138 -18.55 17.63 14.49
CA HIS A 138 -19.50 16.55 14.19
C HIS A 138 -19.00 15.20 14.71
N LYS A 139 -17.69 14.91 14.57
CA LYS A 139 -17.10 13.69 15.10
C LYS A 139 -17.24 13.60 16.62
N ALA A 140 -16.95 14.68 17.34
CA ALA A 140 -17.08 14.73 18.79
C ALA A 140 -18.54 14.50 19.22
N ASN A 141 -19.49 15.22 18.61
CA ASN A 141 -20.91 15.08 18.91
C ASN A 141 -21.44 13.65 18.64
N ILE A 142 -20.99 13.00 17.56
CA ILE A 142 -21.35 11.59 17.29
C ILE A 142 -20.70 10.66 18.31
N SER A 143 -19.45 10.92 18.71
CA SER A 143 -18.73 10.18 19.75
C SER A 143 -19.47 10.22 21.09
N ASP A 144 -19.93 11.41 21.51
CA ASP A 144 -20.61 11.61 22.79
C ASP A 144 -21.94 10.84 22.86
N ASN A 145 -22.57 10.60 21.70
CA ASN A 145 -23.82 9.86 21.57
C ASN A 145 -23.64 8.38 21.24
N ILE A 146 -22.41 7.89 21.06
CA ILE A 146 -22.18 6.49 20.65
C ILE A 146 -22.67 5.49 21.68
N GLN A 147 -22.70 5.88 22.96
CA GLN A 147 -23.24 5.06 24.04
C GLN A 147 -24.70 4.71 23.81
N LEU A 148 -25.49 5.61 23.19
CA LEU A 148 -26.88 5.35 22.84
C LEU A 148 -27.00 4.23 21.80
N CYS A 149 -26.09 4.21 20.83
CA CYS A 149 -26.02 3.16 19.80
C CYS A 149 -25.71 1.78 20.40
N VAL A 150 -24.72 1.74 21.29
CA VAL A 150 -24.27 0.52 21.97
C VAL A 150 -25.35 -0.01 22.92
N THR A 151 -25.97 0.89 23.69
CA THR A 151 -27.02 0.55 24.66
C THR A 151 -28.29 0.07 23.97
N ALA A 152 -28.71 0.72 22.87
CA ALA A 152 -29.87 0.30 22.09
C ALA A 152 -29.69 -1.12 21.53
N ALA A 153 -28.53 -1.40 20.94
CA ALA A 153 -28.20 -2.70 20.37
C ALA A 153 -27.84 -3.79 21.40
N LYS A 154 -27.70 -3.42 22.69
CA LYS A 154 -27.26 -4.32 23.77
C LYS A 154 -25.93 -5.02 23.47
N ILE A 155 -25.00 -4.32 22.84
CA ILE A 155 -23.65 -4.82 22.57
C ILE A 155 -22.76 -4.36 23.72
N SER A 156 -21.92 -5.23 24.29
CA SER A 156 -20.91 -4.81 25.26
C SER A 156 -19.72 -4.21 24.51
N VAL A 157 -19.54 -2.89 24.59
CA VAL A 157 -18.41 -2.16 24.00
C VAL A 157 -17.81 -1.27 25.08
N ASP A 158 -16.48 -1.30 25.20
CA ASP A 158 -15.76 -0.36 26.04
C ASP A 158 -15.73 1.02 25.37
N THR A 159 -16.57 1.93 25.86
CA THR A 159 -16.61 3.31 25.38
C THR A 159 -15.75 4.26 26.20
N GLU A 160 -15.02 3.76 27.19
CA GLU A 160 -14.10 4.58 27.97
C GLU A 160 -13.00 5.14 27.06
N SER A 161 -12.70 6.42 27.27
CA SER A 161 -11.64 7.10 26.55
C SER A 161 -10.39 7.13 27.41
N ASP A 162 -9.31 6.51 26.95
CA ASP A 162 -7.98 6.66 27.53
C ASP A 162 -7.15 7.56 26.60
N ASP A 163 -6.54 8.62 27.15
CA ASP A 163 -5.79 9.63 26.40
C ASP A 163 -6.50 10.22 25.17
N GLY A 164 -7.83 10.32 25.21
CA GLY A 164 -8.64 10.87 24.12
C GLY A 164 -8.92 9.90 22.97
N TYR A 165 -8.58 8.62 23.12
CA TYR A 165 -8.94 7.54 22.22
C TYR A 165 -9.89 6.57 22.91
N ALA A 166 -11.01 6.24 22.28
CA ALA A 166 -11.88 5.20 22.78
C ALA A 166 -11.31 3.82 22.43
N ALA A 167 -11.27 2.92 23.42
CA ALA A 167 -10.72 1.57 23.24
C ALA A 167 -11.63 0.69 22.36
N GLY A 168 -12.95 0.76 22.54
CA GLY A 168 -13.91 -0.13 21.90
C GLY A 168 -14.54 0.40 20.62
N TYR A 169 -14.25 1.63 20.17
CA TYR A 169 -14.80 2.11 18.90
C TYR A 169 -13.91 3.09 18.13
N LYS A 170 -14.14 3.15 16.82
CA LYS A 170 -13.44 4.07 15.92
C LYS A 170 -14.39 4.67 14.89
N LEU A 171 -14.52 5.99 14.92
CA LEU A 171 -15.20 6.79 13.90
C LEU A 171 -14.21 7.33 12.86
N PHE A 172 -14.50 7.07 11.58
CA PHE A 172 -13.67 7.49 10.45
C PHE A 172 -14.49 7.77 9.18
N GLY A 173 -13.80 8.22 8.13
CA GLY A 173 -14.43 8.67 6.87
C GLY A 173 -14.64 10.19 6.82
N GLN A 174 -14.78 10.74 5.62
CA GLN A 174 -14.88 12.19 5.36
C GLN A 174 -16.09 12.83 6.08
N GLU A 175 -17.20 12.11 6.14
CA GLU A 175 -18.45 12.55 6.78
C GLU A 175 -18.76 11.74 8.05
N ASN A 176 -17.72 11.21 8.71
CA ASN A 176 -17.85 10.34 9.89
C ASN A 176 -18.85 9.20 9.65
N ASN A 177 -18.86 8.67 8.44
CA ASN A 177 -19.82 7.70 7.93
C ASN A 177 -19.43 6.25 8.24
N ASN A 178 -18.22 6.02 8.76
CA ASN A 178 -17.76 4.69 9.11
C ASN A 178 -17.60 4.56 10.63
N LEU A 179 -18.23 3.55 11.21
CA LEU A 179 -18.09 3.17 12.60
C LEU A 179 -17.56 1.74 12.68
N ALA A 180 -16.45 1.57 13.39
CA ALA A 180 -15.99 0.26 13.84
C ALA A 180 -16.24 0.13 15.34
N LEU A 181 -16.85 -0.98 15.76
CA LEU A 181 -17.08 -1.37 17.15
C LEU A 181 -16.30 -2.64 17.45
N VAL A 182 -15.73 -2.73 18.64
CA VAL A 182 -15.07 -3.92 19.18
C VAL A 182 -15.86 -4.36 20.40
N SER A 183 -16.47 -5.54 20.33
CA SER A 183 -17.24 -6.11 21.43
C SER A 183 -16.45 -7.22 22.12
N THR A 184 -16.61 -7.31 23.44
CA THR A 184 -16.08 -8.41 24.26
C THR A 184 -16.92 -9.67 24.17
N ASP A 185 -18.18 -9.53 23.77
CA ASP A 185 -19.19 -10.58 23.83
C ASP A 185 -19.59 -10.99 22.41
N ASP A 186 -20.19 -12.18 22.27
CA ASP A 186 -20.76 -12.62 21.01
C ASP A 186 -21.89 -11.69 20.57
N VAL A 187 -21.90 -11.32 19.29
CA VAL A 187 -22.87 -10.40 18.71
C VAL A 187 -23.77 -11.13 17.73
N THR A 188 -25.08 -10.87 17.79
CA THR A 188 -26.06 -11.40 16.83
C THR A 188 -26.31 -10.43 15.68
N GLU A 189 -26.81 -10.94 14.55
CA GLU A 189 -27.15 -10.15 13.38
C GLU A 189 -28.19 -9.05 13.69
N GLU A 190 -29.17 -9.32 14.55
CA GLU A 190 -30.18 -8.35 14.97
C GLU A 190 -29.56 -7.17 15.73
N GLN A 191 -28.58 -7.45 16.59
CA GLN A 191 -27.86 -6.40 17.33
C GLN A 191 -27.06 -5.51 16.36
N VAL A 192 -26.45 -6.09 15.32
CA VAL A 192 -25.75 -5.31 14.29
C VAL A 192 -26.71 -4.42 13.51
N VAL A 193 -27.91 -4.92 13.17
CA VAL A 193 -28.95 -4.12 12.51
C VAL A 193 -29.40 -2.95 13.40
N GLU A 194 -29.64 -3.21 14.68
CA GLU A 194 -30.07 -2.18 15.64
C GLU A 194 -28.99 -1.13 15.89
N ALA A 195 -27.73 -1.56 16.02
CA ALA A 195 -26.58 -0.67 16.13
C ALA A 195 -26.46 0.22 14.88
N TYR A 196 -26.60 -0.35 13.68
CA TYR A 196 -26.51 0.44 12.45
C TYR A 196 -27.64 1.45 12.32
N LYS A 197 -28.88 1.08 12.64
CA LYS A 197 -30.02 2.01 12.62
C LYS A 197 -29.80 3.16 13.60
N SER A 198 -29.33 2.85 14.81
CA SER A 198 -29.00 3.83 15.83
C SER A 198 -27.88 4.77 15.39
N PHE A 199 -26.83 4.22 14.77
CA PHE A 199 -25.74 5.01 14.22
C PHE A 199 -26.18 5.93 13.08
N CYS A 200 -27.03 5.44 12.15
CA CYS A 200 -27.60 6.27 11.10
C CYS A 200 -28.48 7.39 11.67
N ALA A 201 -29.21 7.14 12.76
CA ALA A 201 -30.02 8.15 13.44
C ALA A 201 -29.18 9.25 14.09
N ILE A 202 -28.14 8.88 14.84
CA ILE A 202 -27.22 9.86 15.46
C ILE A 202 -26.55 10.71 14.38
N ARG A 203 -26.05 10.08 13.30
CA ARG A 203 -25.46 10.81 12.17
C ARG A 203 -26.50 11.70 11.47
N GLY A 204 -27.71 11.19 11.26
CA GLY A 204 -28.79 11.93 10.62
C GLY A 204 -29.17 13.18 11.40
N GLU A 205 -29.24 13.09 12.73
CA GLU A 205 -29.50 14.24 13.60
C GLU A 205 -28.37 15.28 13.53
N GLU A 206 -27.11 14.84 13.64
CA GLU A 206 -25.95 15.74 13.65
C GLU A 206 -25.76 16.49 12.31
N TYR A 207 -26.06 15.83 11.18
CA TYR A 207 -25.95 16.41 9.85
C TYR A 207 -27.27 16.98 9.29
N GLY A 208 -28.38 16.86 10.03
CA GLY A 208 -29.71 17.32 9.62
C GLY A 208 -30.31 16.54 8.45
N TYR A 209 -29.99 15.25 8.30
CA TYR A 209 -30.58 14.38 7.30
C TYR A 209 -31.85 13.72 7.83
N SER A 210 -32.92 13.75 7.03
CA SER A 210 -34.12 12.96 7.32
C SER A 210 -33.96 11.50 6.88
N ALA A 211 -34.68 10.57 7.52
CA ALA A 211 -34.63 9.13 7.18
C ALA A 211 -35.09 8.82 5.74
N ASP A 212 -35.84 9.72 5.13
CA ASP A 212 -36.30 9.59 3.75
C ASP A 212 -35.23 9.97 2.72
N GLU A 213 -34.23 10.76 3.13
CA GLU A 213 -33.14 11.18 2.25
C GLU A 213 -32.15 10.07 1.98
N ALA A 214 -31.70 9.97 0.73
CA ALA A 214 -30.65 9.03 0.35
C ALA A 214 -29.36 9.24 1.17
N ARG A 215 -29.05 10.49 1.57
CA ARG A 215 -27.84 10.83 2.34
C ARG A 215 -27.79 10.21 3.74
N TYR A 216 -28.95 9.88 4.30
CA TYR A 216 -29.06 9.28 5.62
C TYR A 216 -28.30 7.94 5.69
N TYR A 217 -28.50 7.08 4.68
CA TYR A 217 -27.85 5.76 4.61
C TYR A 217 -26.64 5.73 3.66
N LYS A 218 -26.53 6.69 2.73
CA LYS A 218 -25.50 6.65 1.68
C LYS A 218 -24.09 6.66 2.27
N GLY A 219 -23.34 5.62 1.93
CA GLY A 219 -21.95 5.47 2.32
C GLY A 219 -21.73 5.17 3.80
N VAL A 220 -22.80 4.94 4.58
CA VAL A 220 -22.65 4.58 6.00
C VAL A 220 -22.21 3.13 6.10
N VAL A 221 -21.12 2.87 6.82
CA VAL A 221 -20.57 1.53 7.06
C VAL A 221 -20.44 1.30 8.56
N LEU A 222 -21.07 0.24 9.05
CA LEU A 222 -20.81 -0.30 10.39
C LEU A 222 -19.99 -1.58 10.26
N THR A 223 -18.95 -1.70 11.07
CA THR A 223 -18.20 -2.95 11.24
C THR A 223 -18.16 -3.28 12.72
N VAL A 224 -18.56 -4.49 13.09
CA VAL A 224 -18.49 -5.00 14.46
C VAL A 224 -17.51 -6.15 14.50
N TYR A 225 -16.51 -6.05 15.36
CA TYR A 225 -15.56 -7.11 15.67
C TYR A 225 -15.99 -7.74 17.00
N ALA A 226 -16.27 -9.04 16.99
CA ALA A 226 -16.71 -9.81 18.13
C ALA A 226 -15.97 -11.15 18.18
N PRO A 227 -16.00 -11.89 19.31
CA PRO A 227 -15.34 -13.19 19.42
C PRO A 227 -15.88 -14.22 18.42
N ASN A 228 -17.18 -14.18 18.15
CA ASN A 228 -17.83 -15.03 17.15
C ASN A 228 -17.61 -14.61 15.68
N GLY A 229 -16.90 -13.50 15.43
CA GLY A 229 -16.51 -13.10 14.08
C GLY A 229 -16.65 -11.61 13.81
N LYS A 230 -16.55 -11.25 12.53
CA LYS A 230 -16.66 -9.88 12.03
C LYS A 230 -17.96 -9.72 11.25
N PHE A 231 -18.74 -8.73 11.63
CA PHE A 231 -19.98 -8.35 10.95
C PHE A 231 -19.79 -7.01 10.27
N LYS A 232 -20.25 -6.87 9.02
CA LYS A 232 -20.17 -5.61 8.28
C LYS A 232 -21.49 -5.33 7.58
N MET A 233 -21.97 -4.10 7.71
CA MET A 233 -23.17 -3.62 7.01
C MET A 233 -22.92 -2.24 6.39
N ALA A 234 -23.33 -2.06 5.13
CA ALA A 234 -22.99 -0.87 4.35
C ALA A 234 -24.15 -0.37 3.47
N GLY A 235 -24.50 0.91 3.61
CA GLY A 235 -25.27 1.66 2.61
C GLY A 235 -26.73 1.25 2.40
N VAL A 236 -27.40 0.68 3.39
CA VAL A 236 -28.73 0.08 3.20
C VAL A 236 -29.84 0.88 3.91
N LYS A 237 -30.87 1.31 3.17
CA LYS A 237 -32.09 1.93 3.74
C LYS A 237 -32.91 0.93 4.57
N ASP A 238 -33.21 -0.23 3.98
CA ASP A 238 -33.92 -1.32 4.68
C ASP A 238 -32.91 -2.26 5.34
N ALA A 239 -32.28 -1.79 6.42
CA ALA A 239 -31.32 -2.59 7.18
C ALA A 239 -32.00 -3.87 7.74
N SER A 240 -31.48 -5.03 7.31
CA SER A 240 -31.98 -6.37 7.63
C SER A 240 -30.80 -7.34 7.76
N ALA A 241 -31.01 -8.44 8.48
CA ALA A 241 -30.01 -9.47 8.76
C ALA A 241 -29.36 -10.02 7.47
N ASP A 242 -30.17 -10.29 6.44
CA ASP A 242 -29.72 -10.82 5.13
C ASP A 242 -28.69 -9.96 4.38
N LYS A 243 -28.45 -8.71 4.82
CA LYS A 243 -27.54 -7.76 4.19
C LYS A 243 -26.25 -7.56 4.96
N ILE A 244 -26.03 -8.38 5.99
CA ILE A 244 -24.80 -8.37 6.78
C ILE A 244 -23.78 -9.29 6.09
N GLU A 245 -22.60 -8.75 5.84
CA GLU A 245 -21.43 -9.52 5.47
C GLU A 245 -20.82 -10.09 6.76
N PHE A 246 -21.02 -11.38 7.02
CA PHE A 246 -20.39 -12.10 8.12
C PHE A 246 -19.07 -12.73 7.66
N THR A 247 -18.04 -12.61 8.50
CA THR A 247 -16.75 -13.30 8.35
C THR A 247 -16.46 -14.02 9.66
N ALA A 248 -16.40 -15.36 9.60
CA ALA A 248 -16.05 -16.19 10.74
C ALA A 248 -14.66 -15.82 11.28
N PRO A 249 -14.39 -16.00 12.59
CA PRO A 249 -13.07 -15.76 13.14
C PRO A 249 -12.08 -16.68 12.45
N GLU A 250 -10.93 -16.12 12.05
CA GLU A 250 -9.81 -16.93 11.58
C GLU A 250 -9.39 -17.80 12.78
N THR A 251 -9.73 -19.08 12.71
CA THR A 251 -9.20 -20.06 13.64
C THR A 251 -7.73 -20.15 13.29
N GLU A 252 -6.89 -19.42 14.01
CA GLU A 252 -5.46 -19.68 14.03
C GLU A 252 -5.31 -21.12 14.51
N THR A 253 -5.22 -22.06 13.57
CA THR A 253 -4.80 -23.43 13.81
C THR A 253 -3.42 -23.34 14.43
N SER A 254 -3.38 -23.47 15.75
CA SER A 254 -2.21 -23.36 16.61
C SER A 254 -1.24 -24.54 16.46
N GLU A 255 -0.97 -24.97 15.23
CA GLU A 255 -0.05 -26.07 14.94
C GLU A 255 1.42 -25.74 15.29
N ASP A 256 1.78 -24.47 15.49
CA ASP A 256 3.17 -24.08 15.81
C ASP A 256 3.46 -23.85 17.31
N ALA A 257 2.47 -23.98 18.21
CA ALA A 257 2.70 -23.73 19.64
C ALA A 257 3.36 -24.90 20.40
N ALA A 258 3.56 -26.06 19.78
CA ALA A 258 4.10 -27.26 20.45
C ALA A 258 5.64 -27.40 20.42
N ALA A 259 6.38 -26.50 19.75
CA ALA A 259 7.82 -26.70 19.51
C ALA A 259 8.79 -25.88 20.39
N SER A 260 8.33 -25.08 21.36
CA SER A 260 9.23 -24.18 22.12
C SER A 260 9.09 -24.22 23.65
N SER A 261 8.80 -25.38 24.24
CA SER A 261 8.89 -25.59 25.70
C SER A 261 9.91 -26.67 26.08
N SER A 262 11.18 -26.42 25.78
CA SER A 262 12.30 -27.11 26.45
C SER A 262 13.44 -26.13 26.69
N ALA A 263 13.26 -25.25 27.67
CA ALA A 263 14.37 -24.53 28.29
C ALA A 263 14.67 -25.17 29.66
N PRO A 264 15.94 -25.43 29.99
CA PRO A 264 16.33 -26.22 31.15
C PRO A 264 16.27 -25.41 32.44
N GLU A 265 15.86 -26.07 33.51
CA GLU A 265 16.04 -25.61 34.89
C GLU A 265 17.53 -25.39 35.18
N THR A 266 17.94 -24.14 35.39
CA THR A 266 19.19 -23.83 36.10
C THR A 266 18.87 -23.36 37.50
N SER A 267 18.97 -24.32 38.43
CA SER A 267 19.19 -24.07 39.85
C SER A 267 20.54 -23.37 40.05
N ALA A 268 20.54 -22.19 40.66
CA ALA A 268 21.74 -21.59 41.25
C ALA A 268 21.42 -21.17 42.68
N SER A 269 21.77 -22.08 43.60
CA SER A 269 22.04 -21.82 45.01
C SER A 269 23.42 -21.19 45.15
N GLU A 270 23.57 -20.18 46.00
CA GLU A 270 24.77 -19.72 46.76
C GLU A 270 24.66 -18.20 46.95
N SER A 271 25.14 -17.54 47.99
CA SER A 271 25.67 -17.89 49.31
C SER A 271 25.92 -16.53 49.99
N SER A 272 25.68 -16.47 51.29
CA SER A 272 26.17 -15.47 52.24
C SER A 272 27.44 -14.69 51.86
N LYS A 273 27.38 -13.35 51.92
CA LYS A 273 27.98 -12.52 52.99
C LYS A 273 27.65 -11.04 52.80
#